data_AF-A0A967A7Z5-F1
#
_entry.id   AF-A0A967A7Z5-F1
#
_cell.length_a   1.000
_cell.length_b   1.000
_cell.length_c   1.000
_cell.angle_alpha   90.00
_cell.angle_beta   90.00
_cell.angle_gamma   90.00
#
_symmetry.space_group_name_H-M   'P 1'
#
loop_
_entity.id
_entity.type
_entity.pdbx_description
1 polymer ?
#
loop_
_entity_poly.entity_id
_entity_poly.type
_entity_poly.pdbx_seq_one_letter_code
_entity_poly.pdbx_strand_id
1 'polypeptide(L)' 'VEVTKVAIDNSTPEAQHQVDALAGATITSRGVENLLKFWLSDKGYGPYLAHLRHERS' A
#
# COMPACT_ATOMS: atom_id res chain seq x y z
N VAL A 1 -23.46 -15.03 3.16
CA VAL A 1 -22.11 -14.62 3.62
C VAL A 1 -21.14 -15.43 2.81
N GLU A 2 -20.45 -14.80 1.87
CA GLU A 2 -19.51 -15.48 0.97
C GLU A 2 -18.15 -14.80 1.12
N VAL A 3 -17.19 -15.58 1.62
CA VAL A 3 -15.82 -15.14 1.90
C VAL A 3 -14.97 -15.62 0.73
N THR A 4 -14.86 -14.80 -0.32
CA THR A 4 -13.94 -15.10 -1.41
C THR A 4 -12.55 -14.60 -1.02
N LYS A 5 -11.77 -15.52 -0.45
CA LYS A 5 -10.34 -15.40 -0.20
C LYS A 5 -9.63 -15.40 -1.56
N VAL A 6 -9.59 -14.26 -2.25
CA VAL A 6 -8.75 -14.12 -3.44
C VAL A 6 -7.31 -14.12 -2.95
N ALA A 7 -6.62 -15.24 -3.12
CA ALA A 7 -5.18 -15.29 -2.98
C ALA A 7 -4.59 -14.37 -4.04
N ILE A 8 -3.75 -13.42 -3.61
CA ILE A 8 -3.07 -12.47 -4.50
C ILE A 8 -2.34 -13.27 -5.58
N ASP A 9 -2.72 -13.05 -6.82
CA ASP A 9 -2.03 -13.61 -7.98
C ASP A 9 -0.73 -12.80 -8.19
N ASN A 10 0.39 -13.41 -7.80
CA ASN A 10 1.74 -12.84 -7.91
C ASN A 10 2.22 -12.65 -9.35
N SER A 11 1.43 -13.02 -10.37
CA SER A 11 1.76 -12.83 -11.79
C SER A 11 1.39 -11.44 -12.33
N THR A 12 0.66 -10.63 -11.57
CA THR A 12 0.28 -9.27 -11.95
C THR A 12 1.31 -8.24 -11.48
N PRO A 13 1.70 -7.23 -12.29
CA PRO A 13 2.59 -6.14 -11.85
C PRO A 13 2.09 -5.42 -10.58
N GLU A 14 0.77 -5.41 -10.38
CA GLU A 14 0.09 -4.83 -9.24
C GLU A 14 0.30 -5.62 -7.94
N ALA A 15 0.69 -6.89 -8.01
CA ALA A 15 0.94 -7.73 -6.83
C ALA A 15 2.05 -7.17 -5.94
N GLN A 16 3.04 -6.47 -6.52
CA GLN A 16 4.15 -5.87 -5.77
C GLN A 16 3.69 -4.79 -4.76
N HIS A 17 2.52 -4.19 -4.97
CA HIS A 17 1.98 -3.13 -4.11
C HIS A 17 0.70 -3.57 -3.39
N GLN A 18 0.33 -4.85 -3.46
CA GLN A 18 -0.84 -5.39 -2.79
C GLN A 18 -0.43 -6.07 -1.47
N VAL A 19 -1.21 -5.82 -0.43
CA VAL A 19 -1.04 -6.41 0.90
C VAL A 19 -2.34 -7.11 1.27
N ASP A 20 -2.25 -8.34 1.75
CA ASP A 20 -3.42 -9.11 2.20
C ASP A 20 -4.17 -8.40 3.32
N ALA A 21 -5.47 -8.19 3.10
CA ALA A 21 -6.34 -7.62 4.12
C ALA A 21 -6.77 -8.70 5.13
N LEU A 22 -6.69 -8.39 6.42
CA LEU A 22 -7.23 -9.24 7.47
C LEU A 22 -8.76 -9.18 7.47
N ALA A 23 -9.44 -10.33 7.30
CA ALA A 23 -10.90 -10.40 7.29
C ALA A 23 -11.50 -9.89 8.62
N GLY A 24 -12.48 -8.99 8.55
CA GLY A 24 -13.13 -8.37 9.72
C GLY A 24 -12.48 -7.07 10.22
N ALA A 25 -11.33 -6.66 9.66
CA ALA A 25 -10.63 -5.43 10.03
C ALA A 25 -10.72 -4.33 8.95
N THR A 26 -11.77 -4.33 8.13
CA THR A 26 -11.88 -3.44 6.95
C THR A 26 -11.71 -1.96 7.28
N ILE A 27 -12.24 -1.48 8.41
CA ILE A 27 -12.08 -0.07 8.83
C ILE A 27 -10.62 0.23 9.17
N THR A 28 -9.94 -0.68 9.88
CA THR A 28 -8.53 -0.54 10.22
C THR A 28 -7.65 -0.57 8.99
N SER A 29 -7.90 -1.50 8.05
CA SER A 29 -7.17 -1.57 6.77
C SER A 29 -7.30 -0.28 5.96
N ARG A 30 -8.51 0.30 5.88
CA ARG A 30 -8.73 1.60 5.22
C ARG A 30 -8.01 2.75 5.92
N GLY A 31 -7.93 2.71 7.25
CA GLY A 31 -7.16 3.70 8.04
C GLY A 31 -5.67 3.65 7.71
N VAL A 32 -5.08 2.46 7.69
CA VAL A 32 -3.66 2.25 7.34
C VAL A 32 -3.39 2.64 5.88
N GLU A 33 -4.28 2.28 4.95
CA GLU A 33 -4.16 2.68 3.54
C GLU A 33 -4.09 4.21 3.40
N ASN A 34 -5.01 4.93 4.04
CA ASN A 34 -5.03 6.40 3.99
C ASN A 34 -3.82 7.05 4.67
N LEU A 35 -3.33 6.45 5.77
CA LEU A 35 -2.12 6.89 6.45
C LEU A 35 -0.92 6.83 5.50
N LEU A 36 -0.72 5.68 4.84
CA LEU A 36 0.39 5.50 3.90
C LEU A 36 0.25 6.44 2.71
N LYS A 37 -0.94 6.58 2.12
CA LYS A 37 -1.19 7.51 1.01
C LYS A 37 -0.82 8.95 1.37
N PHE A 38 -1.15 9.41 2.57
CA PHE A 38 -0.80 10.76 3.00
C PHE A 38 0.71 10.93 3.16
N TRP A 39 1.36 10.04 3.91
CA TRP A 39 2.78 10.17 4.23
C TRP A 39 3.70 9.95 3.04
N LEU A 40 3.26 9.20 2.03
CA LEU A 40 4.02 9.02 0.79
C LEU A 40 3.68 10.04 -0.30
N SER A 41 2.71 10.94 -0.05
CA SER A 41 2.37 12.03 -0.97
C SER A 41 3.38 13.19 -0.91
N ASP A 42 3.23 14.14 -1.83
CA ASP A 42 4.02 15.38 -1.89
C ASP A 42 3.90 16.24 -0.62
N LYS A 43 2.78 16.11 0.11
CA LYS A 43 2.55 16.82 1.38
C LYS A 43 3.20 16.12 2.58
N GLY A 44 3.67 14.88 2.39
CA GLY A 44 4.37 14.08 3.38
C GLY A 44 5.86 13.96 3.05
N TYR A 45 6.38 12.74 3.14
CA TYR A 45 7.78 12.42 2.86
C TYR A 45 8.06 12.17 1.37
N GLY A 46 7.08 12.28 0.48
CA GLY A 46 7.25 12.06 -0.96
C GLY A 46 8.49 12.76 -1.55
N PRO A 47 8.70 14.07 -1.32
CA PRO A 47 9.85 14.79 -1.85
C PRO A 47 11.18 14.29 -1.28
N TYR A 48 11.21 13.96 0.02
CA TYR A 48 12.40 13.44 0.69
C TYR A 48 12.78 12.05 0.14
N LEU A 49 11.82 11.15 -0.02
CA LEU A 49 12.05 9.83 -0.60
C LEU A 49 12.49 9.90 -2.07
N ALA A 50 11.98 10.88 -2.82
CA ALA A 50 12.40 11.13 -4.19
C ALA A 50 13.87 11.57 -4.26
N HIS A 51 14.29 12.49 -3.37
CA HIS A 51 15.68 12.91 -3.26
C HIS A 51 16.60 11.75 -2.88
N LEU A 52 16.25 10.96 -1.87
CA LEU A 52 17.02 9.78 -1.47
C LEU A 52 17.20 8.75 -2.59
N ARG A 53 16.16 8.56 -3.42
CA ARG A 53 16.23 7.65 -4.57
C ARG A 53 17.21 8.17 -5.63
N HIS A 54 17.25 9.48 -5.85
CA HIS A 54 18.19 10.12 -6.77
C HIS A 54 19.63 10.09 -6.25
N GLU A 55 19.84 10.21 -4.93
CA GLU A 55 21.18 10.11 -4.33
C GLU A 55 21.79 8.70 -4.42
N ARG A 56 20.96 7.67 -4.58
CA ARG A 56 21.39 6.26 -4.68
C ARG A 56 21.52 5.73 -6.10
N SER A 57 21.19 6.52 -7.12
CA SER A 57 21.37 6.20 -8.54
C SER A 57 22.61 6.88 -9.10
#